data_AF-A0AB73KJR3-F1
#
_entry.id   AF-A0AB73KJR3-F1
#
_cell.length_a   1.000
_cell.length_b   1.000
_cell.length_c   1.000
_cell.angle_alpha   90.00
_cell.angle_beta   90.00
_cell.angle_gamma   90.00
#
_symmetry.space_group_name_H-M   'P 1'
#
loop_
_entity.id
_entity.type
_entity.pdbx_description
1 polymer ?
#
loop_
_entity_poly.entity_id
_entity_poly.type
_entity_poly.pdbx_seq_one_letter_code
_entity_poly.pdbx_strand_id
1 'polypeptide(L)'
;MYPEEAPREEPVQRALHSQEDLRALPFPLGDWGEPAERLEELYRWAESGALNTTDWYLADRVWKRHGARGLRLAAAFFGTVGAGLPLIELTGAAAGAARWGYVALLLAAACVGIDRCFGLTSGWMRDVATAQAVQRRLEALRFDWASESVREVLGPTEGTAAEAAERCLAVLRRFCEDVSDLVRMETADWMTEFGTRTAPLRAQATVPWAARTEGVPAGRFPMAPGGRPNMPRQRPPEGPAR
;
A
#
# COMPACT_ATOMS: atom_id res chain seq x y z
N MET A 1 -7.97 19.79 -56.85
CA MET A 1 -7.34 20.43 -55.69
C MET A 1 -8.30 20.23 -54.52
N TYR A 2 -8.17 19.10 -53.83
CA TYR A 2 -8.96 18.80 -52.62
C TYR A 2 -8.22 19.39 -51.42
N PRO A 3 -8.88 20.10 -50.49
CA PRO A 3 -8.22 20.49 -49.26
C PRO A 3 -8.10 19.26 -48.36
N GLU A 4 -6.91 19.12 -47.80
CA GLU A 4 -6.45 18.08 -46.90
C GLU A 4 -7.09 18.30 -45.53
N GLU A 5 -7.97 17.39 -45.08
CA GLU A 5 -8.49 17.41 -43.72
C GLU A 5 -7.41 16.93 -42.76
N ALA A 6 -6.91 17.85 -41.93
CA ALA A 6 -6.01 17.55 -40.83
C ALA A 6 -6.72 16.64 -39.80
N PRO A 7 -6.01 15.65 -39.20
CA PRO A 7 -6.62 14.82 -38.15
C PRO A 7 -6.88 15.71 -36.93
N ARG A 8 -8.15 15.83 -36.53
CA ARG A 8 -8.51 16.40 -35.23
C ARG A 8 -7.97 15.47 -34.16
N GLU A 9 -6.86 15.86 -33.54
CA GLU A 9 -6.45 15.30 -32.26
C GLU A 9 -7.60 15.48 -31.28
N GLU A 10 -8.22 14.39 -30.82
CA GLU A 10 -9.22 14.42 -29.74
C GLU A 10 -8.48 14.57 -28.40
N PRO A 11 -8.48 15.74 -27.74
CA PRO A 11 -7.76 15.93 -26.48
C PRO A 11 -8.64 15.61 -25.26
N VAL A 12 -9.82 14.99 -25.44
CA VAL A 12 -10.85 14.92 -24.38
C VAL A 12 -11.20 13.48 -23.93
N GLN A 13 -10.97 12.42 -24.72
CA GLN A 13 -11.19 11.04 -24.22
C GLN A 13 -10.31 10.66 -23.03
N ARG A 14 -9.12 11.26 -22.89
CA ARG A 14 -8.13 10.86 -21.87
C ARG A 14 -8.42 11.40 -20.46
N ALA A 15 -9.34 12.36 -20.32
CA ALA A 15 -9.67 13.01 -19.04
C ALA A 15 -11.02 12.56 -18.45
N LEU A 16 -11.74 11.68 -19.14
CA LEU A 16 -13.05 11.15 -18.75
C LEU A 16 -13.05 9.62 -18.62
N HIS A 17 -11.90 9.01 -18.30
CA HIS A 17 -11.95 7.80 -17.47
C HIS A 17 -12.50 8.25 -16.11
N SER A 18 -13.82 8.42 -16.06
CA SER A 18 -14.58 8.47 -14.83
C SER A 18 -14.02 7.38 -13.94
N GLN A 19 -13.73 7.71 -12.68
CA GLN A 19 -13.64 6.71 -11.63
C GLN A 19 -14.86 5.81 -11.76
N GLU A 20 -14.73 4.71 -12.50
CA GLU A 20 -15.62 3.59 -12.34
C GLU A 20 -15.30 3.13 -10.93
N ASP A 21 -16.22 3.40 -9.99
CA ASP A 21 -16.26 2.69 -8.73
C ASP A 21 -15.95 1.21 -9.01
N LEU A 22 -15.30 0.52 -8.06
CA LEU A 22 -15.09 -0.92 -8.10
C LEU A 22 -16.44 -1.66 -8.20
N ARG A 23 -17.04 -1.63 -9.39
CA ARG A 23 -18.29 -2.28 -9.74
C ARG A 23 -17.91 -3.58 -10.39
N ALA A 24 -18.54 -4.64 -9.94
CA ALA A 24 -18.48 -5.90 -10.65
C ALA A 24 -18.95 -5.65 -12.08
N LEU A 25 -18.10 -5.98 -13.05
CA LEU A 25 -18.51 -6.04 -14.45
C LEU A 25 -19.76 -6.93 -14.53
N PRO A 26 -20.76 -6.58 -15.34
CA PRO A 26 -21.97 -7.39 -15.44
C PRO A 26 -21.60 -8.82 -15.80
N PHE A 27 -22.05 -9.79 -14.98
CA PHE A 27 -21.74 -11.20 -15.22
C PHE A 27 -22.35 -11.61 -16.57
N PRO A 28 -21.58 -12.24 -17.47
CA PRO A 28 -22.09 -12.64 -18.76
C PRO A 28 -23.18 -13.72 -18.57
N LEU A 29 -24.40 -13.39 -18.96
CA LEU A 29 -25.53 -14.31 -19.01
C LEU A 29 -25.56 -14.91 -20.41
N GLY A 30 -25.43 -16.23 -20.54
CA GLY A 30 -25.27 -16.85 -21.85
C GLY A 30 -25.88 -18.25 -21.97
N ASP A 31 -26.27 -18.58 -23.20
CA ASP A 31 -26.66 -19.92 -23.64
C ASP A 31 -25.42 -20.83 -23.73
N TRP A 32 -25.51 -22.04 -23.17
CA TRP A 32 -24.42 -23.03 -23.08
C TRP A 32 -24.33 -23.97 -24.30
N GLY A 33 -25.04 -23.64 -25.39
CA GLY A 33 -24.98 -24.40 -26.64
C GLY A 33 -23.56 -24.55 -27.22
N GLU A 34 -22.68 -23.57 -26.98
CA GLU A 34 -21.27 -23.61 -27.37
C GLU A 34 -20.37 -23.35 -26.14
N PRO A 35 -20.00 -24.40 -25.39
CA PRO A 35 -19.36 -24.24 -24.09
C PRO A 35 -17.95 -23.62 -24.15
N ALA A 36 -17.18 -23.89 -25.20
CA ALA A 36 -15.82 -23.35 -25.35
C ALA A 36 -15.80 -21.82 -25.51
N GLU A 37 -16.69 -21.27 -26.34
CA GLU A 37 -16.80 -19.81 -26.53
C GLU A 37 -17.23 -19.12 -25.23
N ARG A 38 -18.14 -19.74 -24.47
CA ARG A 38 -18.62 -19.21 -23.19
C ARG A 38 -17.55 -19.21 -22.12
N LEU A 39 -16.74 -20.26 -22.06
CA LEU A 39 -15.59 -20.34 -21.18
C LEU A 39 -14.58 -19.21 -21.47
N GLU A 40 -14.31 -18.94 -22.75
CA GLU A 40 -13.42 -17.85 -23.16
C GLU A 40 -14.01 -16.46 -22.87
N GLU A 41 -15.33 -16.26 -23.01
CA GLU A 41 -16.01 -15.04 -22.57
C GLU A 41 -15.89 -14.82 -21.06
N LEU A 42 -16.08 -15.88 -20.26
CA LEU A 42 -15.93 -15.82 -18.80
C LEU A 42 -14.48 -15.52 -18.38
N TYR A 43 -13.51 -16.12 -19.07
CA TYR A 43 -12.10 -15.80 -18.87
C TYR A 43 -11.80 -14.33 -19.16
N ARG A 44 -12.23 -13.80 -20.31
CA ARG A 44 -12.04 -12.38 -20.67
C ARG A 44 -12.75 -11.43 -19.71
N TRP A 45 -13.93 -11.81 -19.21
CA TRP A 45 -14.65 -11.05 -18.18
C TRP A 45 -13.85 -11.01 -16.87
N ALA A 46 -13.34 -12.15 -16.40
CA ALA A 46 -12.55 -12.24 -15.17
C ALA A 46 -11.23 -11.45 -15.29
N GLU A 47 -10.54 -11.59 -16.43
CA GLU A 47 -9.32 -10.85 -16.74
C GLU A 47 -9.56 -9.33 -16.75
N SER A 48 -10.61 -8.89 -17.45
CA SER A 48 -10.96 -7.47 -17.52
C SER A 48 -11.32 -6.91 -16.15
N GLY A 49 -12.04 -7.66 -15.32
CA GLY A 49 -12.39 -7.25 -13.96
C GLY A 49 -11.16 -7.05 -13.08
N ALA A 50 -10.17 -7.94 -13.20
CA ALA A 50 -8.92 -7.84 -12.46
C ALA A 50 -8.04 -6.69 -12.95
N LEU A 51 -7.94 -6.48 -14.26
CA LEU A 51 -7.22 -5.34 -14.83
C LEU A 51 -7.84 -4.01 -14.39
N ASN A 52 -9.18 -3.89 -14.44
CA ASN A 52 -9.87 -2.70 -13.97
C ASN A 52 -9.64 -2.45 -12.47
N THR A 53 -9.63 -3.51 -11.66
CA THR A 53 -9.32 -3.43 -10.22
C THR A 53 -7.89 -2.91 -10.01
N THR A 54 -6.91 -3.45 -10.74
CA THR A 54 -5.52 -2.97 -10.71
C THR A 54 -5.44 -1.50 -11.09
N ASP A 55 -6.06 -1.10 -12.20
CA ASP A 55 -6.01 0.27 -12.70
C ASP A 55 -6.66 1.25 -11.71
N TRP A 56 -7.77 0.87 -11.07
CA TRP A 56 -8.41 1.65 -10.03
C TRP A 56 -7.47 1.93 -8.86
N TYR A 57 -6.78 0.90 -8.33
CA TYR A 57 -5.79 1.08 -7.26
C TYR A 57 -4.60 1.92 -7.73
N LEU A 58 -4.16 1.79 -8.98
CA LEU A 58 -3.02 2.53 -9.50
C LEU A 58 -3.33 3.99 -9.87
N ALA A 59 -4.56 4.32 -10.24
CA ALA A 59 -4.95 5.67 -10.66
C ALA A 59 -4.80 6.69 -9.50
N ASP A 60 -5.20 6.30 -8.30
CA ASP A 60 -5.20 7.19 -7.12
C ASP A 60 -3.79 7.44 -6.54
N ARG A 61 -2.79 6.64 -6.94
CA ARG A 61 -1.43 6.70 -6.38
C ARG A 61 -0.72 8.02 -6.66
N VAL A 62 -0.99 8.66 -7.81
CA VAL A 62 -0.20 9.80 -8.29
C VAL A 62 -0.45 11.01 -7.40
N TRP A 63 -1.71 11.35 -7.15
CA TRP A 63 -2.05 12.47 -6.28
C TRP A 63 -1.58 12.23 -4.85
N LYS A 64 -1.81 11.02 -4.29
CA LYS A 64 -1.34 10.64 -2.96
C LYS A 64 0.19 10.73 -2.83
N ARG A 65 0.93 10.29 -3.83
CA ARG A 65 2.41 10.36 -3.88
C ARG A 65 2.90 11.80 -3.95
N HIS A 66 2.30 12.64 -4.79
CA HIS A 66 2.67 14.05 -4.89
C HIS A 66 2.33 14.81 -3.60
N GLY A 67 1.16 14.56 -3.01
CA GLY A 67 0.76 15.12 -1.72
C GLY A 67 1.74 14.73 -0.59
N ALA A 68 2.06 13.44 -0.45
CA ALA A 68 3.02 12.95 0.55
C ALA A 68 4.42 13.57 0.37
N ARG A 69 4.90 13.67 -0.88
CA ARG A 69 6.19 14.30 -1.19
C ARG A 69 6.18 15.80 -0.87
N GLY A 70 5.12 16.51 -1.27
CA GLY A 70 4.94 17.92 -0.97
C GLY A 70 4.97 18.19 0.53
N LEU A 71 4.26 17.39 1.32
CA LEU A 71 4.24 17.49 2.78
C LEU A 71 5.60 17.23 3.42
N ARG A 72 6.37 16.26 2.91
CA ARG A 72 7.73 15.99 3.41
C ARG A 72 8.69 17.12 3.10
N LEU A 73 8.63 17.67 1.89
CA LEU A 73 9.46 18.81 1.49
C LEU A 73 9.09 20.06 2.31
N ALA A 74 7.80 20.31 2.52
CA ALA A 74 7.32 21.39 3.36
C ALA A 74 7.77 21.21 4.82
N ALA A 75 7.64 20.01 5.39
CA ALA A 75 8.10 19.70 6.74
C ALA A 75 9.62 19.92 6.90
N ALA A 76 10.42 19.47 5.92
CA ALA A 76 11.87 19.69 5.93
C ALA A 76 12.21 21.17 5.84
N PHE A 77 11.60 21.91 4.89
CA PHE A 77 11.82 23.34 4.72
C PHE A 77 11.47 24.12 5.99
N PHE A 78 10.27 23.91 6.53
CA PHE A 78 9.83 24.58 7.75
C PHE A 78 10.64 24.16 8.98
N GLY A 79 11.09 22.91 9.06
CA GLY A 79 11.99 22.44 10.10
C GLY A 79 13.35 23.16 10.05
N THR A 80 13.94 23.29 8.86
CA THR A 80 15.21 24.00 8.65
C THR A 80 15.07 25.49 8.97
N VAL A 81 14.01 26.15 8.48
CA VAL A 81 13.73 27.56 8.79
C VAL A 81 13.48 27.74 10.29
N GLY A 82 12.70 26.84 10.90
CA GLY A 82 12.38 26.85 12.32
C GLY A 82 13.60 26.72 13.23
N ALA A 83 14.55 25.88 12.85
CA ALA A 83 15.83 25.72 13.56
C ALA A 83 16.83 26.86 13.24
N GLY A 84 16.81 27.40 12.03
CA GLY A 84 17.77 28.41 11.57
C GLY A 84 17.47 29.84 12.05
N LEU A 85 16.20 30.23 12.12
CA LEU A 85 15.82 31.61 12.50
C LEU A 85 16.31 32.02 13.90
N PRO A 86 16.23 31.16 14.95
CA PRO A 86 16.85 31.48 16.25
C PRO A 86 18.37 31.67 16.17
N LEU A 87 19.07 30.95 15.28
CA LEU A 87 20.52 31.09 15.10
C LEU A 87 20.88 32.42 14.43
N ILE A 88 20.06 32.89 13.49
CA ILE A 88 20.23 34.20 12.84
C ILE A 88 19.97 35.35 13.83
N GLU A 89 19.03 35.18 14.75
CA GLU A 89 18.82 36.19 15.80
C GLU A 89 20.03 36.28 16.75
N LEU A 90 20.69 35.15 17.06
CA LEU A 90 21.90 35.12 17.88
C LEU A 90 23.09 35.85 17.26
N THR A 91 23.15 35.98 15.93
CA THR A 91 24.21 36.77 15.26
C THR A 91 23.92 38.28 15.28
N GLY A 92 22.74 38.69 15.75
CA GLY A 92 22.27 40.08 15.73
C GLY A 92 21.83 40.56 14.33
N ALA A 93 21.81 39.68 13.33
CA ALA A 93 21.51 40.06 11.95
C ALA A 93 20.01 40.36 11.70
N ALA A 94 19.11 39.79 12.50
CA ALA A 94 17.66 40.03 12.38
C ALA A 94 16.95 39.91 13.74
N ALA A 95 16.46 41.02 14.27
CA ALA A 95 15.72 41.05 15.53
C ALA A 95 14.30 40.46 15.37
N GLY A 96 13.88 39.59 16.30
CA GLY A 96 12.55 38.98 16.30
C GLY A 96 12.39 37.75 15.38
N ALA A 97 13.48 37.26 14.77
CA ALA A 97 13.45 36.10 13.87
C ALA A 97 13.01 34.80 14.59
N ALA A 98 13.35 34.61 15.87
CA ALA A 98 13.01 33.41 16.64
C ALA A 98 11.50 33.17 16.76
N ARG A 99 10.67 34.24 16.82
CA ARG A 99 9.20 34.09 16.87
C ARG A 99 8.66 33.40 15.62
N TRP A 100 9.17 33.79 14.46
CA TRP A 100 8.85 33.16 13.18
C TRP A 100 9.44 31.75 13.07
N GLY A 101 10.56 31.49 13.76
CA GLY A 101 11.11 30.14 13.93
C GLY A 101 10.11 29.17 14.59
N TYR A 102 9.46 29.59 15.68
CA TYR A 102 8.43 28.75 16.32
C TYR A 102 7.22 28.51 15.43
N VAL A 103 6.77 29.52 14.66
CA VAL A 103 5.70 29.35 13.68
C VAL A 103 6.09 28.34 12.60
N ALA A 104 7.33 28.42 12.09
CA ALA A 104 7.84 27.45 11.13
C ALA A 104 7.89 26.04 11.72
N LEU A 105 8.34 25.86 12.97
CA LEU A 105 8.31 24.54 13.63
C LEU A 105 6.88 24.00 13.77
N LEU A 106 5.90 24.83 14.11
CA LEU A 106 4.49 24.43 14.17
C LEU A 106 3.97 23.98 12.79
N LEU A 107 4.31 24.70 11.72
CA LEU A 107 3.96 24.30 10.36
C LEU A 107 4.63 22.99 9.94
N ALA A 108 5.89 22.76 10.33
CA ALA A 108 6.57 21.50 10.09
C ALA A 108 5.85 20.33 10.78
N ALA A 109 5.48 20.52 12.06
CA ALA A 109 4.71 19.53 12.81
C ALA A 109 3.32 19.29 12.22
N ALA A 110 2.63 20.34 11.76
CA ALA A 110 1.35 20.23 11.08
C ALA A 110 1.46 19.44 9.77
N CYS A 111 2.51 19.67 8.96
CA CYS A 111 2.77 18.90 7.75
C CYS A 111 2.90 17.40 8.07
N VAL A 112 3.68 17.04 9.09
CA VAL A 112 3.83 15.64 9.51
C VAL A 112 2.52 15.06 10.04
N GLY A 113 1.77 15.84 10.82
CA GLY A 113 0.46 15.45 11.32
C GLY A 113 -0.54 15.17 10.21
N ILE A 114 -0.60 16.02 9.19
CA ILE A 114 -1.47 15.84 8.02
C ILE A 114 -1.09 14.57 7.25
N ASP A 115 0.20 14.30 6.98
CA ASP A 115 0.62 13.05 6.29
C ASP A 115 0.16 11.82 7.08
N ARG A 116 0.24 11.87 8.41
CA ARG A 116 -0.14 10.77 9.29
C ARG A 116 -1.66 10.59 9.41
N CYS A 117 -2.42 11.67 9.54
CA CYS A 117 -3.88 11.62 9.66
C CYS A 117 -4.54 11.16 8.37
N PHE A 118 -4.10 11.68 7.22
CA PHE A 118 -4.63 11.28 5.91
C PHE A 118 -3.96 10.00 5.38
N GLY A 119 -2.83 9.60 5.96
CA GLY A 119 -2.12 8.39 5.56
C GLY A 119 -1.65 8.43 4.11
N LEU A 120 -1.34 9.61 3.56
CA LEU A 120 -1.02 9.77 2.13
C LEU A 120 0.15 8.87 1.73
N THR A 121 1.22 8.89 2.53
CA THR A 121 2.38 8.00 2.35
C THR A 121 2.00 6.52 2.34
N SER A 122 1.26 6.06 3.36
CA SER A 122 0.92 4.64 3.49
C SER A 122 -0.11 4.20 2.46
N GLY A 123 -1.01 5.11 2.07
CA GLY A 123 -2.11 4.85 1.16
C GLY A 123 -1.59 4.47 -0.21
N TRP A 124 -0.74 5.30 -0.82
CA TRP A 124 -0.23 4.99 -2.16
C TRP A 124 0.63 3.71 -2.17
N MET A 125 1.35 3.41 -1.09
CA MET A 125 2.13 2.17 -0.99
C MET A 125 1.22 0.95 -0.87
N ARG A 126 0.15 1.04 -0.09
CA ARG A 126 -0.88 0.00 0.03
C ARG A 126 -1.58 -0.24 -1.29
N ASP A 127 -2.02 0.83 -1.97
CA ASP A 127 -2.67 0.74 -3.27
C ASP A 127 -1.78 0.00 -4.29
N VAL A 128 -0.48 0.34 -4.33
CA VAL A 128 0.49 -0.36 -5.18
C VAL A 128 0.66 -1.82 -4.78
N ALA A 129 0.72 -2.13 -3.49
CA ALA A 129 0.88 -3.51 -3.02
C ALA A 129 -0.34 -4.38 -3.40
N THR A 130 -1.55 -3.85 -3.23
CA THR A 130 -2.80 -4.53 -3.61
C THR A 130 -2.88 -4.73 -5.12
N ALA A 131 -2.59 -3.69 -5.91
CA ALA A 131 -2.50 -3.80 -7.37
C ALA A 131 -1.51 -4.89 -7.82
N GLN A 132 -0.34 -4.96 -7.19
CA GLN A 132 0.65 -6.01 -7.48
C GLN A 132 0.16 -7.41 -7.07
N ALA A 133 -0.58 -7.52 -5.97
CA ALA A 133 -1.16 -8.79 -5.53
C ALA A 133 -2.24 -9.28 -6.52
N VAL A 134 -3.11 -8.38 -7.01
CA VAL A 134 -4.08 -8.69 -8.08
C VAL A 134 -3.35 -9.14 -9.35
N GLN A 135 -2.31 -8.40 -9.78
CA GLN A 135 -1.54 -8.73 -10.97
C GLN A 135 -0.93 -10.14 -10.90
N ARG A 136 -0.37 -10.52 -9.74
CA ARG A 136 0.19 -11.86 -9.53
C ARG A 136 -0.87 -12.96 -9.61
N ARG A 137 -2.08 -12.71 -9.11
CA ARG A 137 -3.21 -13.65 -9.22
C ARG A 137 -3.68 -13.77 -10.66
N LEU A 138 -3.69 -12.67 -11.41
CA LEU A 138 -4.04 -12.68 -12.82
C LEU A 138 -3.02 -13.46 -13.65
N GLU A 139 -1.73 -13.30 -13.36
CA GLU A 139 -0.67 -14.12 -13.97
C GLU A 139 -0.88 -15.61 -13.67
N ALA A 140 -1.20 -15.98 -12.43
CA ALA A 140 -1.51 -17.36 -12.07
C ALA A 140 -2.73 -17.89 -12.83
N LEU A 141 -3.82 -17.11 -12.93
CA LEU A 141 -5.00 -17.47 -13.72
C LEU A 141 -4.63 -17.77 -15.18
N ARG A 142 -3.84 -16.90 -15.81
CA ARG A 142 -3.40 -17.06 -17.21
C ARG A 142 -2.65 -18.37 -17.42
N PHE A 143 -1.77 -18.73 -16.49
CA PHE A 143 -1.03 -19.99 -16.55
C PHE A 143 -1.92 -21.21 -16.31
N ASP A 144 -2.78 -21.16 -15.28
CA ASP A 144 -3.71 -22.25 -14.97
C ASP A 144 -4.66 -22.48 -16.14
N TRP A 145 -5.20 -21.41 -16.73
CA TRP A 145 -6.03 -21.46 -17.93
C TRP A 145 -5.31 -22.09 -19.12
N ALA A 146 -4.10 -21.59 -19.46
CA ALA A 146 -3.31 -22.14 -20.54
C ALA A 146 -2.98 -23.63 -20.32
N SER A 147 -2.74 -24.04 -19.07
CA SER A 147 -2.47 -25.45 -18.74
C SER A 147 -3.69 -26.35 -18.99
N GLU A 148 -4.90 -25.88 -18.68
CA GLU A 148 -6.14 -26.62 -18.93
C GLU A 148 -6.53 -26.59 -20.42
N SER A 149 -6.35 -25.47 -21.13
CA SER A 149 -6.57 -25.40 -22.59
C SER A 149 -5.61 -26.33 -23.34
N VAL A 150 -4.34 -26.43 -22.91
CA VAL A 150 -3.38 -27.38 -23.51
C VAL A 150 -3.76 -28.82 -23.19
N ARG A 151 -4.27 -29.11 -21.99
CA ARG A 151 -4.79 -30.44 -21.63
C ARG A 151 -6.02 -30.83 -22.45
N GLU A 152 -6.87 -29.88 -22.80
CA GLU A 152 -8.02 -30.11 -23.69
C GLU A 152 -7.55 -30.44 -25.12
N VAL A 153 -6.54 -29.74 -25.65
CA VAL A 153 -6.06 -29.91 -27.03
C VAL A 153 -5.12 -31.11 -27.20
N LEU A 154 -4.28 -31.43 -26.20
CA LEU A 154 -3.21 -32.44 -26.28
C LEU A 154 -3.38 -33.61 -25.32
N GLY A 155 -4.40 -33.60 -24.46
CA GLY A 155 -4.61 -34.63 -23.44
C GLY A 155 -5.04 -35.98 -24.02
N PRO A 156 -4.81 -37.09 -23.30
CA PRO A 156 -5.42 -38.39 -23.61
C PRO A 156 -6.95 -38.25 -23.62
N THR A 157 -7.63 -38.96 -24.52
CA THR A 157 -9.11 -38.92 -24.72
C THR A 157 -9.94 -39.43 -23.53
N GLU A 158 -9.38 -39.52 -22.33
CA GLU A 158 -10.01 -40.10 -21.13
C GLU A 158 -10.94 -39.12 -20.40
N GLY A 159 -10.85 -37.82 -20.66
CA GLY A 159 -11.73 -36.82 -20.05
C GLY A 159 -12.87 -36.39 -20.96
N THR A 160 -14.10 -36.33 -20.45
CA THR A 160 -15.23 -35.78 -21.20
C THR A 160 -15.10 -34.25 -21.33
N ALA A 161 -15.64 -33.66 -22.41
CA ALA A 161 -15.66 -32.21 -22.58
C ALA A 161 -16.34 -31.47 -21.39
N ALA A 162 -17.29 -32.13 -20.72
CA ALA A 162 -17.93 -31.62 -19.51
C ALA A 162 -16.94 -31.49 -18.34
N GLU A 163 -16.09 -32.50 -18.10
CA GLU A 163 -15.09 -32.44 -17.04
C GLU A 163 -14.01 -31.37 -17.29
N ALA A 164 -13.64 -31.14 -18.55
CA ALA A 164 -12.73 -30.06 -18.93
C ALA A 164 -13.38 -28.69 -18.63
N ALA A 165 -14.65 -28.51 -19.01
CA ALA A 165 -15.40 -27.30 -18.70
C ALA A 165 -15.52 -27.06 -17.19
N GLU A 166 -15.79 -28.11 -16.39
CA GLU A 166 -15.84 -28.00 -14.92
C GLU A 166 -14.51 -27.55 -14.31
N ARG A 167 -13.38 -28.05 -14.81
CA ARG A 167 -12.04 -27.61 -14.36
C ARG A 167 -11.78 -26.14 -14.69
N CYS A 168 -12.09 -25.72 -15.92
CA CYS A 168 -11.97 -24.32 -16.33
C CYS A 168 -12.84 -23.39 -15.47
N LEU A 169 -14.09 -23.78 -15.20
CA LEU A 169 -14.97 -23.02 -14.30
C LEU A 169 -14.45 -22.96 -12.87
N ALA A 170 -13.85 -24.05 -12.36
CA ALA A 170 -13.25 -24.07 -11.03
C ALA A 170 -12.06 -23.10 -10.90
N VAL A 171 -11.22 -23.03 -11.93
CA VAL A 171 -10.09 -22.07 -12.01
C VAL A 171 -10.60 -20.63 -11.98
N LEU A 172 -11.59 -20.31 -12.82
CA LEU A 172 -12.19 -18.96 -12.87
C LEU A 172 -12.87 -18.57 -11.56
N ARG A 173 -13.63 -19.48 -10.96
CA ARG A 173 -14.31 -19.25 -9.68
C ARG A 173 -13.30 -18.95 -8.58
N ARG A 174 -12.28 -19.81 -8.44
CA ARG A 174 -11.23 -19.64 -7.43
C ARG A 174 -10.53 -18.30 -7.57
N PHE A 175 -10.23 -17.89 -8.80
CA PHE A 175 -9.63 -16.59 -9.06
C PHE A 175 -10.53 -15.42 -8.61
N CYS A 176 -11.82 -15.47 -8.93
CA CYS A 176 -12.77 -14.42 -8.53
C CYS A 176 -12.92 -14.35 -7.00
N GLU A 177 -12.93 -15.49 -6.32
CA GLU A 177 -12.93 -15.58 -4.86
C GLU A 177 -11.63 -15.01 -4.26
N ASP A 178 -10.46 -15.40 -4.79
CA ASP A 178 -9.15 -14.88 -4.38
C ASP A 178 -9.05 -13.35 -4.50
N VAL A 179 -9.55 -12.77 -5.60
CA VAL A 179 -9.57 -11.31 -5.81
C VAL A 179 -10.54 -10.64 -4.84
N SER A 180 -11.73 -11.20 -4.66
CA SER A 180 -12.73 -10.65 -3.72
C SER A 180 -12.23 -10.66 -2.28
N ASP A 181 -11.54 -11.73 -1.88
CA ASP A 181 -10.95 -11.86 -0.54
C ASP A 181 -9.74 -10.94 -0.36
N LEU A 182 -8.93 -10.72 -1.40
CA LEU A 182 -7.86 -9.72 -1.37
C LEU A 182 -8.42 -8.32 -1.07
N VAL A 183 -9.46 -7.90 -1.79
CA VAL A 183 -10.11 -6.59 -1.58
C VAL A 183 -10.74 -6.52 -0.19
N ARG A 184 -11.39 -7.60 0.27
CA ARG A 184 -11.97 -7.68 1.62
C ARG A 184 -10.91 -7.55 2.71
N MET A 185 -9.78 -8.23 2.58
CA MET A 185 -8.67 -8.15 3.53
C MET A 185 -8.06 -6.75 3.57
N GLU A 186 -7.85 -6.13 2.40
CA GLU A 186 -7.35 -4.75 2.31
C GLU A 186 -8.30 -3.76 2.99
N THR A 187 -9.60 -3.90 2.77
CA THR A 187 -10.62 -3.09 3.44
C THR A 187 -10.58 -3.28 4.96
N ALA A 188 -10.41 -4.51 5.44
CA ALA A 188 -10.31 -4.81 6.87
C ALA A 188 -9.04 -4.23 7.50
N ASP A 189 -7.89 -4.37 6.83
CA ASP A 189 -6.62 -3.78 7.25
C ASP A 189 -6.72 -2.24 7.30
N TRP A 190 -7.39 -1.63 6.32
CA TRP A 190 -7.66 -0.20 6.32
C TRP A 190 -8.52 0.23 7.54
N MET A 191 -9.59 -0.51 7.86
CA MET A 191 -10.45 -0.20 9.03
C MET A 191 -9.68 -0.29 10.36
N THR A 192 -8.82 -1.30 10.53
CA THR A 192 -8.01 -1.44 11.76
C THR A 192 -6.96 -0.34 11.89
N GLU A 193 -6.30 0.02 10.79
CA GLU A 193 -5.33 1.12 10.77
C GLU A 193 -6.00 2.47 11.04
N PHE A 194 -7.19 2.71 10.50
CA PHE A 194 -7.95 3.92 10.78
C PHE A 194 -8.30 4.02 12.28
N GLY A 195 -8.80 2.93 12.87
CA GLY A 195 -9.09 2.87 14.31
C GLY A 195 -7.86 3.14 15.18
N THR A 196 -6.71 2.53 14.86
CA THR A 196 -5.47 2.74 15.63
C THR A 196 -4.83 4.11 15.42
N ARG A 197 -5.04 4.79 14.28
CA ARG A 197 -4.57 6.17 14.04
C ARG A 197 -5.40 7.23 14.75
N THR A 198 -6.69 6.97 14.99
CA THR A 198 -7.55 7.88 15.75
C THR A 198 -7.37 7.74 17.27
N ALA A 199 -6.70 6.69 17.74
CA ALA A 199 -6.29 6.58 19.14
C ALA A 199 -5.29 7.71 19.48
N PRO A 200 -5.62 8.61 20.42
CA PRO A 200 -4.84 9.82 20.62
C PRO A 200 -3.41 9.48 21.02
N LEU A 201 -2.45 10.18 20.43
CA LEU A 201 -1.02 10.23 20.75
C LEU A 201 -0.80 10.70 22.20
N ARG A 202 -1.26 9.93 23.20
CA ARG A 202 -1.22 10.30 24.62
C ARG A 202 0.07 9.82 25.32
N ALA A 203 0.98 9.15 24.62
CA ALA A 203 2.09 8.44 25.25
C ALA A 203 3.51 8.85 24.82
N GLN A 204 3.70 9.76 23.85
CA GLN A 204 5.05 10.12 23.38
C GLN A 204 5.54 11.52 23.77
N ALA A 205 4.74 12.30 24.51
CA ALA A 205 5.15 13.61 25.02
C ALA A 205 5.83 13.56 26.40
N THR A 206 6.24 12.39 26.91
CA THR A 206 7.17 12.33 28.03
C THR A 206 8.59 12.37 27.49
N VAL A 207 9.02 13.56 27.07
CA VAL A 207 10.44 13.89 27.10
C VAL A 207 10.80 13.95 28.59
N PRO A 208 11.69 13.08 29.12
CA PRO A 208 12.26 13.36 30.42
C PRO A 208 13.19 14.55 30.19
N TRP A 209 12.67 15.76 30.37
CA TRP A 209 13.48 16.92 30.67
C TRP A 209 14.18 16.59 31.98
N ALA A 210 15.36 15.98 31.89
CA ALA A 210 16.24 15.78 33.01
C ALA A 210 16.49 17.18 33.60
N ALA A 211 15.89 17.43 34.77
CA ALA A 211 16.12 18.61 35.55
C ALA A 211 17.64 18.77 35.71
N ARG A 212 18.16 19.84 35.11
CA ARG A 212 19.55 20.26 35.28
C ARG A 212 19.69 20.69 36.73
N THR A 213 20.16 19.78 37.60
CA THR A 213 20.50 20.10 38.98
C THR A 213 21.84 20.83 38.99
N GLU A 214 21.82 22.08 39.44
CA GLU A 214 23.02 22.86 39.74
C GLU A 214 23.76 22.27 40.97
N GLY A 215 25.03 21.91 40.73
CA GLY A 215 26.19 22.06 41.62
C GLY A 215 26.19 21.53 43.06
N VAL A 216 26.99 20.47 43.31
CA VAL A 216 28.00 20.36 44.41
C VAL A 216 29.11 19.36 43.96
N PRO A 217 30.42 19.62 44.19
CA PRO A 217 31.51 18.88 43.54
C PRO A 217 32.07 17.67 44.33
N ALA A 218 32.70 16.78 43.55
CA ALA A 218 33.82 15.87 43.86
C ALA A 218 33.76 14.94 45.09
N GLY A 219 33.79 13.62 44.82
CA GLY A 219 34.31 12.65 45.79
C GLY A 219 33.99 11.19 45.51
N ARG A 220 35.02 10.45 45.05
CA ARG A 220 35.18 8.98 45.10
C ARG A 220 34.31 8.11 44.19
N PHE A 221 34.97 7.53 43.19
CA PHE A 221 34.61 6.24 42.60
C PHE A 221 34.65 5.12 43.66
N PRO A 222 33.63 4.26 43.74
CA PRO A 222 33.79 2.89 44.22
C PRO A 222 33.82 1.92 43.05
N MET A 223 34.81 1.04 43.13
CA MET A 223 35.14 -0.07 42.24
C MET A 223 34.00 -1.10 42.14
N ALA A 224 33.77 -1.62 40.94
CA ALA A 224 32.77 -2.65 40.65
C ALA A 224 33.19 -4.04 41.17
N PRO A 225 32.29 -4.84 41.78
CA PRO A 225 32.48 -6.27 41.91
C PRO A 225 31.78 -7.01 40.75
N GLY A 226 32.56 -7.79 40.00
CA GLY A 226 32.09 -8.57 38.86
C GLY A 226 31.10 -9.68 39.24
N GLY A 227 30.02 -9.78 38.46
CA GLY A 227 29.07 -10.90 38.45
C GLY A 227 28.92 -11.41 37.02
N ARG A 228 29.24 -12.69 36.81
CA ARG A 228 29.33 -13.37 35.51
C ARG A 228 28.00 -13.36 34.73
N PRO A 229 28.01 -13.43 33.39
CA PRO A 229 26.80 -13.55 32.58
C PRO A 229 26.13 -14.91 32.79
N ASN A 230 24.86 -14.90 33.20
CA ASN A 230 24.03 -16.10 33.29
C ASN A 230 23.53 -16.48 31.89
N MET A 231 24.20 -17.41 31.22
CA MET A 231 23.74 -18.00 29.96
C MET A 231 22.59 -18.99 30.23
N PRO A 232 21.46 -18.91 29.52
CA PRO A 232 20.39 -19.90 29.62
C PRO A 232 20.90 -21.27 29.14
N ARG A 233 20.89 -22.27 30.02
CA ARG A 233 21.21 -23.65 29.64
C ARG A 233 20.09 -24.18 28.72
N GLN A 234 20.44 -24.45 27.48
CA GLN A 234 19.62 -25.21 26.54
C GLN A 234 19.36 -26.62 27.11
N ARG A 235 18.10 -27.04 27.18
CA ARG A 235 17.75 -28.44 27.48
C ARG A 235 17.98 -29.31 26.24
N PRO A 236 18.59 -30.50 26.37
CA PRO A 236 18.66 -31.49 25.28
C PRO A 236 17.28 -32.04 24.91
N PRO A 237 17.08 -32.49 23.65
CA PRO A 237 15.82 -33.07 23.19
C PRO A 237 15.54 -34.43 23.83
N GLU A 238 14.29 -34.64 24.27
CA GLU A 238 13.81 -35.95 24.72
C GLU A 238 13.68 -36.89 23.52
N GLY A 239 14.39 -38.03 23.58
CA GLY A 239 14.26 -39.11 22.61
C GLY A 239 12.99 -39.95 22.82
N PRO A 240 12.61 -40.79 21.85
CA PRO A 240 11.25 -41.32 21.73
C PRO A 240 10.92 -42.38 22.79
N ALA A 241 9.74 -42.24 23.40
CA ALA A 241 9.09 -43.32 24.12
C ALA A 241 8.23 -44.13 23.14
N ARG A 242 8.67 -45.37 22.90
CA ARG A 242 8.01 -46.57 22.35
C ARG A 242 6.73 -46.41 21.51
#